data_AF-A0A0Q9IKE4-F1
#
_entry.id   AF-A0A0Q9IKE4-F1
#
_cell.length_a   1.000
_cell.length_b   1.000
_cell.length_c   1.000
_cell.angle_alpha   90.00
_cell.angle_beta   90.00
_cell.angle_gamma   90.00
#
_symmetry.space_group_name_H-M   'P 1'
#
loop_
_entity.id
_entity.type
_entity.pdbx_description
1 polymer ?
#
loop_
_entity_poly.entity_id
_entity_poly.type
_entity_poly.pdbx_seq_one_letter_code
_entity_poly.pdbx_strand_id
1 'polypeptide(L)'
;MLTGNGTITLRSGRALAAQYQFHTHRTGLWTGYLICDSSTTDPSEFADKVLLFCADGAAVELAVTSWTDHDMAVVGRELPVLDRVG
;
A
#
# COMPACT_ATOMS: atom_id res chain seq x y z
N MET A 1 -6.81 -2.52 14.56
CA MET A 1 -6.58 -1.56 13.46
C MET A 1 -5.10 -1.23 13.46
N LEU A 2 -4.41 -1.42 12.34
CA LEU A 2 -2.99 -1.11 12.18
C LEU A 2 -2.88 0.16 11.33
N THR A 3 -2.25 1.20 11.87
CA THR A 3 -2.18 2.53 11.25
C THR A 3 -0.76 3.08 11.30
N GLY A 4 -0.39 3.85 10.30
CA GLY A 4 0.92 4.49 10.27
C GLY A 4 1.16 5.20 8.95
N ASN A 5 2.41 5.60 8.74
CA ASN A 5 2.86 6.27 7.53
C ASN A 5 3.71 5.30 6.70
N GLY A 6 3.74 5.52 5.40
CA GLY A 6 4.56 4.77 4.48
C GLY A 6 4.72 5.45 3.13
N THR A 7 5.33 4.72 2.21
CA THR A 7 5.50 5.13 0.81
C THR A 7 4.93 4.06 -0.09
N ILE A 8 4.06 4.46 -1.01
CA ILE A 8 3.53 3.61 -2.07
C ILE A 8 4.47 3.72 -3.27
N THR A 9 4.96 2.60 -3.77
CA THR A 9 5.63 2.52 -5.07
C THR A 9 4.63 2.07 -6.11
N LEU A 10 4.40 2.94 -7.10
CA LEU A 10 3.56 2.69 -8.27
C LEU A 10 4.30 1.85 -9.31
N ARG A 11 3.59 1.36 -10.33
CA ARG A 11 4.17 0.57 -11.41
C ARG A 11 5.28 1.31 -12.15
N SER A 12 5.14 2.61 -12.36
CA SER A 12 6.20 3.45 -12.96
C SER A 12 7.46 3.59 -12.11
N GLY A 13 7.46 3.09 -10.87
CA GLY A 13 8.51 3.33 -9.88
C GLY A 13 8.35 4.66 -9.15
N ARG A 14 7.34 5.47 -9.49
CA ARG A 14 7.03 6.70 -8.75
C ARG A 14 6.60 6.36 -7.32
N ALA A 15 7.03 7.19 -6.39
CA ALA A 15 6.71 7.06 -4.98
C ALA A 15 5.66 8.10 -4.54
N LEU A 16 4.66 7.68 -3.78
CA LEU A 16 3.69 8.55 -3.13
C LEU A 16 3.77 8.37 -1.62
N ALA A 17 3.83 9.46 -0.85
CA ALA A 17 3.68 9.39 0.60
C ALA A 17 2.23 9.02 0.93
N ALA A 18 2.03 8.11 1.87
CA ALA A 18 0.71 7.65 2.27
C ALA A 18 0.60 7.43 3.77
N GLN A 19 -0.60 7.61 4.30
CA GLN A 19 -1.00 7.05 5.59
C GLN A 19 -1.82 5.79 5.33
N TYR A 20 -1.69 4.77 6.16
CA TYR A 20 -2.45 3.54 6.02
C TYR A 20 -3.35 3.29 7.23
N GLN A 21 -4.51 2.67 6.98
CA GLN A 21 -5.47 2.26 8.01
C GLN A 21 -6.04 0.87 7.70
N PHE A 22 -5.43 -0.18 8.28
CA PHE A 22 -5.82 -1.57 8.08
C PHE A 22 -6.73 -2.09 9.21
N HIS A 23 -7.85 -2.71 8.85
CA HIS A 23 -8.92 -3.12 9.76
C HIS A 23 -8.78 -4.56 10.27
N THR A 24 -8.25 -5.49 9.47
CA THR A 24 -8.15 -6.92 9.79
C THR A 24 -6.74 -7.46 9.55
N HIS A 25 -6.30 -8.37 10.44
CA HIS A 25 -5.06 -9.16 10.30
C HIS A 25 -5.30 -10.68 10.37
N ARG A 26 -6.55 -11.17 10.51
CA ARG A 26 -6.76 -12.62 10.61
C ARG A 26 -6.42 -13.24 9.24
N THR A 27 -5.51 -14.22 9.27
CA THR A 27 -4.97 -15.01 8.14
C THR A 27 -3.98 -14.32 7.19
N GLY A 28 -3.28 -13.26 7.61
CA GLY A 28 -2.24 -12.62 6.78
C GLY A 28 -2.77 -11.79 5.61
N LEU A 29 -4.09 -11.59 5.57
CA LEU A 29 -4.76 -10.67 4.66
C LEU A 29 -4.92 -9.32 5.36
N TRP A 30 -4.45 -8.26 4.70
CA TRP A 30 -4.54 -6.88 5.14
C TRP A 30 -5.60 -6.18 4.30
N THR A 31 -6.62 -5.63 4.94
CA THR A 31 -7.69 -4.89 4.26
C THR A 31 -7.86 -3.54 4.92
N GLY A 32 -7.96 -2.49 4.12
CA GLY A 32 -8.01 -1.14 4.67
C GLY A 32 -7.97 -0.06 3.62
N TYR A 33 -7.46 1.10 4.04
CA TYR A 33 -7.33 2.27 3.21
C TYR A 33 -5.90 2.79 3.18
N LEU A 34 -5.50 3.34 2.04
CA LEU A 34 -4.36 4.24 1.90
C LEU A 34 -4.89 5.65 1.68
N ILE A 35 -4.33 6.61 2.40
CA ILE A 35 -4.66 8.02 2.31
C ILE A 35 -3.44 8.71 1.69
N CYS A 36 -3.57 9.19 0.46
CA CYS A 36 -2.52 9.91 -0.25
C CYS A 36 -3.11 10.78 -1.36
N ASP A 37 -2.41 11.85 -1.74
CA ASP A 37 -2.79 12.63 -2.92
C ASP A 37 -2.41 11.89 -4.20
N SER A 38 -3.44 11.42 -4.91
CA SER A 38 -3.33 10.78 -6.22
C SER A 38 -3.97 11.58 -7.35
N SER A 39 -4.32 12.86 -7.12
CA SER A 39 -5.00 13.72 -8.11
C SER A 39 -4.27 13.88 -9.45
N THR A 40 -2.95 13.70 -9.45
CA THR A 40 -2.09 13.76 -10.65
C THR A 40 -1.56 12.38 -11.07
N THR A 41 -2.16 11.30 -10.57
CA THR A 41 -1.80 9.92 -10.89
C THR A 41 -2.68 9.37 -11.99
N ASP A 42 -2.05 8.80 -13.02
CA ASP A 42 -2.78 8.06 -14.05
C ASP A 42 -3.43 6.83 -13.38
N PRO A 43 -4.76 6.64 -13.49
CA PRO A 43 -5.44 5.51 -12.89
C PRO A 43 -4.87 4.13 -13.27
N SER A 44 -4.23 4.00 -14.43
CA SER A 44 -3.58 2.76 -14.85
C SER A 44 -2.43 2.32 -13.93
N GLU A 45 -1.86 3.24 -13.14
CA GLU A 45 -0.85 2.93 -12.11
C GLU A 45 -1.40 2.08 -10.96
N PHE A 46 -2.73 2.05 -10.78
CA PHE A 46 -3.43 1.27 -9.76
C PHE A 46 -4.05 -0.03 -10.28
N ALA A 47 -3.96 -0.29 -11.59
CA ALA A 47 -4.50 -1.50 -12.20
C ALA A 47 -3.71 -2.75 -11.80
N ASP A 48 -2.42 -2.58 -11.51
CA ASP A 48 -1.55 -3.61 -10.94
C ASP A 48 -1.42 -3.45 -9.43
N LYS A 49 -0.74 -4.42 -8.81
CA LYS A 49 -0.43 -4.34 -7.39
C LYS A 49 0.56 -3.20 -7.12
N VAL A 50 0.32 -2.46 -6.06
CA VAL A 50 1.24 -1.46 -5.52
C VAL A 50 1.99 -2.04 -4.32
N LEU A 51 3.19 -1.52 -4.07
CA LEU A 51 3.98 -1.88 -2.89
C LEU A 51 3.92 -0.74 -1.88
N LEU A 52 3.49 -1.05 -0.66
CA LEU A 52 3.58 -0.14 0.49
C LEU A 52 4.81 -0.51 1.32
N PHE A 53 5.70 0.46 1.49
CA PHE A 53 6.78 0.40 2.48
C PHE A 53 6.36 1.19 3.72
N CYS A 54 6.11 0.48 4.81
CA CYS A 54 5.74 1.07 6.09
C CYS A 54 6.96 1.66 6.78
N ALA A 55 6.77 2.74 7.54
CA ALA A 55 7.86 3.40 8.28
C ALA A 55 8.48 2.51 9.39
N ASP A 56 7.78 1.46 9.83
CA ASP A 56 8.26 0.45 10.77
C ASP A 56 9.11 -0.65 10.10
N GLY A 57 9.32 -0.58 8.79
CA GLY A 57 10.13 -1.51 8.01
C GLY A 57 9.35 -2.66 7.37
N ALA A 58 8.04 -2.79 7.61
CA ALA A 58 7.21 -3.77 6.93
C ALA A 58 7.02 -3.41 5.44
N ALA A 59 6.88 -4.43 4.59
CA ALA A 59 6.53 -4.27 3.19
C ALA A 59 5.23 -5.02 2.90
N VAL A 60 4.29 -4.39 2.21
CA VAL A 60 2.96 -4.94 1.94
C VAL A 60 2.66 -4.85 0.46
N GLU A 61 2.28 -5.97 -0.15
CA GLU A 61 1.80 -6.02 -1.52
C GLU A 61 0.28 -5.84 -1.53
N LEU A 62 -0.22 -4.80 -2.21
CA LEU A 62 -1.62 -4.36 -2.16
C LEU A 62 -2.23 -4.32 -3.56
N ALA A 63 -3.46 -4.82 -3.69
CA ALA A 63 -4.33 -4.56 -4.82
C ALA A 63 -5.30 -3.42 -4.45
N VAL A 64 -5.42 -2.43 -5.34
CA VAL A 64 -6.39 -1.33 -5.19
C VAL A 64 -7.75 -1.80 -5.69
N THR A 65 -8.76 -1.78 -4.82
CA THR A 65 -10.13 -2.23 -5.16
C THR A 65 -11.04 -1.07 -5.56
N SER A 66 -10.75 0.14 -5.08
CA SER A 66 -11.39 1.38 -5.48
C SER A 66 -10.52 2.56 -5.06
N TRP A 67 -10.60 3.69 -5.76
CA TRP A 67 -9.85 4.88 -5.41
C TRP A 67 -10.66 6.17 -5.63
N THR A 68 -10.22 7.22 -4.95
CA THR A 68 -10.53 8.63 -5.21
C THR A 68 -9.20 9.38 -5.40
N ASP A 69 -9.23 10.70 -5.49
CA ASP A 69 -8.01 11.51 -5.52
C ASP A 69 -7.26 11.55 -4.17
N HIS A 70 -7.88 11.08 -3.08
CA HIS A 70 -7.34 11.17 -1.72
C HIS A 70 -7.26 9.84 -0.97
N ASP A 71 -8.08 8.86 -1.34
CA ASP A 71 -8.20 7.59 -0.62
C ASP A 71 -8.26 6.40 -1.57
N MET A 72 -7.60 5.31 -1.21
CA MET A 72 -7.66 4.02 -1.92
C MET A 72 -8.09 2.92 -0.97
N ALA A 73 -9.16 2.21 -1.31
CA ALA A 73 -9.48 0.95 -0.65
C ALA A 73 -8.58 -0.15 -1.19
N VAL A 74 -7.99 -0.94 -0.30
CA VAL A 74 -6.96 -1.92 -0.63
C VAL A 74 -7.17 -3.25 0.07
N VAL A 75 -6.74 -4.32 -0.61
CA VAL A 75 -6.58 -5.66 -0.07
C VAL A 75 -5.19 -6.16 -0.42
N GLY A 76 -4.49 -6.74 0.54
CA GLY A 76 -3.16 -7.26 0.29
C GLY A 76 -2.64 -8.17 1.36
N ARG A 77 -1.33 -8.37 1.35
CA ARG A 77 -0.62 -9.23 2.28
C ARG A 77 0.74 -8.64 2.59
N GLU A 78 1.19 -8.85 3.81
CA GLU A 78 2.56 -8.57 4.19
C GLU A 78 3.50 -9.48 3.38
N LEU A 79 4.57 -8.90 2.87
CA LEU A 79 5.65 -9.63 2.22
C LEU A 79 6.56 -10.21 3.30
N PRO A 80 7.06 -11.44 3.13
CA PRO A 80 8.11 -11.93 4.00
C PRO A 80 9.29 -10.96 3.93
N VAL A 81 9.86 -10.63 5.09
CA VAL A 81 11.14 -9.94 5.15
C VAL A 81 12.11 -10.76 4.30
N LEU A 82 12.56 -10.19 3.19
CA LEU A 82 13.70 -10.78 2.49
C LEU A 82 14.83 -10.71 3.51
N ASP A 83 15.18 -11.87 4.10
CA ASP A 83 16.46 -12.05 4.76
C ASP A 83 17.48 -11.50 3.77
N ARG A 84 18.06 -10.35 4.10
CA ARG A 84 19.17 -9.79 3.37
C ARG A 84 20.29 -10.80 3.52
N VAL A 85 20.38 -11.74 2.58
CA VAL A 85 21.57 -12.55 2.37
C VAL A 85 22.64 -11.52 1.99
N GLY A 86 23.44 -11.17 2.99
CA GLY A 86 24.60 -10.30 2.86
C GLY A 86 25.73 -10.94 2.07
#